data_AF-L0P2H3-F1
#
_entry.id   AF-L0P2H3-F1
#
_cell.length_a   1.000
_cell.length_b   1.000
_cell.length_c   1.000
_cell.angle_alpha   90.00
_cell.angle_beta   90.00
_cell.angle_gamma   90.00
#
_symmetry.space_group_name_H-M   'P 1'
#
loop_
_entity.id
_entity.type
_entity.pdbx_description
1 polymer ?
#
loop_
_entity_poly.entity_id
_entity_poly.type
_entity_poly.pdbx_seq_one_letter_code
_entity_poly.pdbx_strand_id
1 'polypeptide(L)'
;GLGILLSEAARGEGAILRNSEGERFMERYAPTIKDLAPRDIVARCMATEIREGRGAGPNKDYVYLDITHLEPAVIDAKLPDITEFARTYLGVEPYTEPVPVLPTAHYAMGGIPTNIKAEVLSDNTTVVPGLYAAGECACVSVHGSNRLGTNSLLDINVFGKRAGNYAAEYVKTVDFTPLPADAADFVKGLVEGARNSNGTERVSTLRRELQESMDRNAQVFRTEDTLIEVTKV
;
A
#
# COMPACT_ATOMS: atom_id res chain seq x y z
N GLY A 1 -7.56 13.24 1.84
CA GLY A 1 -8.42 12.81 0.72
C GLY A 1 -9.00 11.44 0.98
N LEU A 2 -9.89 10.94 0.12
CA LEU A 2 -10.53 9.62 0.27
C LEU A 2 -9.58 8.42 0.09
N GLY A 3 -8.37 8.64 -0.46
CA GLY A 3 -7.35 7.60 -0.61
C GLY A 3 -7.69 6.52 -1.65
N ILE A 4 -8.67 6.78 -2.52
CA ILE A 4 -9.09 5.84 -3.57
C ILE A 4 -7.95 5.71 -4.59
N LEU A 5 -7.58 4.47 -4.91
CA LEU A 5 -6.54 4.17 -5.87
C LEU A 5 -6.98 4.59 -7.28
N LEU A 6 -6.20 5.44 -7.92
CA LEU A 6 -6.22 5.60 -9.37
C LEU A 6 -5.13 4.72 -9.99
N SER A 7 -5.52 3.86 -10.92
CA SER A 7 -4.63 2.85 -11.48
C SER A 7 -3.41 3.48 -12.15
N GLU A 8 -2.23 2.89 -11.89
CA GLU A 8 -1.00 3.21 -12.62
C GLU A 8 -1.14 2.99 -14.14
N ALA A 9 -2.11 2.16 -14.56
CA ALA A 9 -2.46 1.99 -15.97
C ALA A 9 -2.71 3.34 -16.67
N ALA A 10 -3.23 4.35 -15.98
CA ALA A 10 -3.38 5.70 -16.55
C ALA A 10 -2.07 6.24 -17.11
N ARG A 11 -0.97 6.15 -16.35
CA ARG A 11 0.35 6.60 -16.79
C ARG A 11 0.87 5.73 -17.94
N GLY A 12 0.54 4.44 -17.94
CA GLY A 12 0.80 3.50 -19.05
C GLY A 12 0.09 3.90 -20.35
N GLU A 13 -1.13 4.43 -20.25
CA GLU A 13 -1.94 4.92 -21.37
C GLU A 13 -1.62 6.39 -21.74
N GLY A 14 -0.63 7.02 -21.08
CA GLY A 14 -0.14 8.35 -21.42
C GLY A 14 -0.48 9.47 -20.44
N ALA A 15 -1.14 9.18 -19.32
CA ALA A 15 -1.45 10.19 -18.30
C ALA A 15 -0.19 10.92 -17.80
N ILE A 16 -0.34 12.22 -17.56
CA ILE A 16 0.75 13.14 -17.21
C ILE A 16 0.57 13.64 -15.78
N LEU A 17 1.62 13.62 -14.97
CA LEU A 17 1.60 14.30 -13.68
C LEU A 17 1.96 15.78 -13.83
N ARG A 18 1.10 16.66 -13.29
CA ARG A 18 1.29 18.12 -13.31
C ARG A 18 1.28 18.73 -11.92
N ASN A 19 2.14 19.71 -11.69
CA ASN A 19 2.10 20.53 -10.48
C ASN A 19 1.11 21.70 -10.66
N SER A 20 1.03 22.62 -9.68
CA SER A 20 0.11 23.76 -9.74
C SER A 20 0.43 24.81 -10.81
N GLU A 21 1.63 24.77 -11.38
CA GLU A 21 2.05 25.65 -12.48
C GLU A 21 1.71 25.03 -13.84
N GLY A 22 1.16 23.81 -13.87
CA GLY A 22 0.89 23.05 -15.08
C GLY A 22 2.13 22.34 -15.65
N GLU A 23 3.28 22.41 -14.98
CA GLU A 23 4.52 21.76 -15.39
C GLU A 23 4.36 20.23 -15.36
N ARG A 24 4.77 19.55 -16.44
CA ARG A 24 5.04 18.11 -16.43
C ARG A 24 6.35 17.83 -15.70
N PHE A 25 6.34 17.95 -14.38
CA PHE A 25 7.55 17.94 -13.55
C PHE A 25 8.36 16.64 -13.66
N MET A 26 7.74 15.50 -14.03
CA MET A 26 8.47 14.24 -14.20
C MET A 26 9.50 14.27 -15.35
N GLU A 27 9.38 15.18 -16.32
CA GLU A 27 10.41 15.37 -17.36
C GLU A 27 11.71 15.93 -16.77
N ARG A 28 11.63 16.70 -15.69
CA ARG A 28 12.78 17.23 -14.97
C ARG A 28 13.44 16.19 -14.07
N TYR A 29 12.65 15.35 -13.39
CA TYR A 29 13.17 14.34 -12.46
C TYR A 29 13.64 13.04 -13.12
N ALA A 30 12.94 12.60 -14.18
CA ALA A 30 13.22 11.34 -14.86
C ALA A 30 13.15 11.53 -16.40
N PRO A 31 14.11 12.20 -17.03
CA PRO A 31 13.99 12.67 -18.42
C PRO A 31 13.66 11.58 -19.45
N THR A 32 14.15 10.36 -19.24
CA THR A 32 13.96 9.23 -20.15
C THR A 32 12.60 8.54 -19.98
N ILE A 33 12.23 8.23 -18.73
CA ILE A 33 11.06 7.38 -18.41
C ILE A 33 9.84 8.18 -17.92
N LYS A 34 10.06 9.41 -17.47
CA LYS A 34 9.04 10.39 -17.07
C LYS A 34 8.07 9.79 -16.06
N ASP A 35 6.77 9.90 -16.32
CA ASP A 35 5.69 9.40 -15.49
C ASP A 35 5.70 7.88 -15.31
N LEU A 36 6.43 7.12 -16.16
CA LEU A 36 6.61 5.67 -16.03
C LEU A 36 7.80 5.27 -15.14
N ALA A 37 8.40 6.21 -14.43
CA ALA A 37 9.41 5.89 -13.42
C ALA A 37 8.89 4.94 -12.33
N PRO A 38 9.79 4.18 -11.68
CA PRO A 38 9.47 3.39 -10.50
C PRO A 38 8.65 4.16 -9.45
N ARG A 39 7.73 3.45 -8.78
CA ARG A 39 6.73 4.05 -7.88
C ARG A 39 7.34 4.89 -6.77
N ASP A 40 8.47 4.45 -6.20
CA ASP A 40 9.17 5.17 -5.15
C ASP A 40 9.77 6.49 -5.65
N ILE A 41 10.28 6.51 -6.89
CA ILE A 41 10.78 7.73 -7.54
C ILE A 41 9.63 8.70 -7.77
N VAL A 42 8.54 8.25 -8.39
CA VAL A 42 7.36 9.10 -8.67
C VAL A 42 6.78 9.68 -7.38
N ALA A 43 6.60 8.85 -6.34
CA ALA A 43 6.09 9.30 -5.05
C ALA A 43 7.00 10.35 -4.40
N ARG A 44 8.33 10.16 -4.43
CA ARG A 44 9.29 11.16 -3.95
C ARG A 44 9.20 12.46 -4.73
N CYS A 45 9.10 12.40 -6.06
CA CYS A 45 8.99 13.60 -6.89
C CYS A 45 7.71 14.38 -6.59
N MET A 46 6.56 13.71 -6.51
CA MET A 46 5.29 14.34 -6.11
C MET A 46 5.39 15.00 -4.73
N ALA A 47 5.96 14.30 -3.75
CA ALA A 47 6.14 14.84 -2.41
C ALA A 47 7.10 16.04 -2.38
N THR A 48 8.16 16.03 -3.20
CA THR A 48 9.07 17.18 -3.35
C THR A 48 8.34 18.38 -3.96
N GLU A 49 7.56 18.21 -5.03
CA GLU A 49 6.76 19.31 -5.61
C GLU A 49 5.84 19.97 -4.58
N ILE A 50 5.15 19.16 -3.77
CA ILE A 50 4.27 19.64 -2.70
C ILE A 50 5.08 20.41 -1.64
N ARG A 51 6.19 19.83 -1.16
CA ARG A 51 7.05 20.45 -0.12
C ARG A 51 7.70 21.75 -0.58
N GLU A 52 8.01 21.88 -1.86
CA GLU A 52 8.58 23.10 -2.44
C GLU A 52 7.51 24.13 -2.84
N GLY A 53 6.26 23.94 -2.39
CA GLY A 53 5.17 24.90 -2.58
C GLY A 53 4.49 24.85 -3.94
N ARG A 54 4.86 23.90 -4.81
CA ARG A 54 4.28 23.71 -6.14
C ARG A 54 3.09 22.76 -6.16
N GLY A 55 2.62 22.28 -5.00
CA GLY A 55 1.38 21.54 -4.87
C GLY A 55 0.15 22.31 -5.38
N ALA A 56 -0.90 21.61 -5.76
CA ALA A 56 -2.15 22.14 -6.29
C ALA A 56 -3.23 22.30 -5.21
N GLY A 57 -4.34 22.93 -5.59
CA GLY A 57 -5.47 23.18 -4.71
C GLY A 57 -5.27 24.33 -3.71
N PRO A 58 -6.29 24.61 -2.89
CA PRO A 58 -6.26 25.71 -1.91
C PRO A 58 -5.18 25.53 -0.85
N ASN A 59 -4.82 24.28 -0.52
CA ASN A 59 -3.87 23.95 0.53
C ASN A 59 -2.47 23.58 0.01
N LYS A 60 -2.26 23.59 -1.32
CA LYS A 60 -0.98 23.21 -1.95
C LYS A 60 -0.50 21.80 -1.57
N ASP A 61 -1.42 20.84 -1.39
CA ASP A 61 -1.18 19.55 -0.73
C ASP A 61 -1.33 18.31 -1.63
N TYR A 62 -1.57 18.49 -2.93
CA TYR A 62 -1.62 17.40 -3.93
C TYR A 62 -1.01 17.83 -5.27
N VAL A 63 -0.96 16.93 -6.25
CA VAL A 63 -0.65 17.25 -7.66
C VAL A 63 -1.77 16.72 -8.56
N TYR A 64 -1.68 16.98 -9.85
CA TYR A 64 -2.69 16.59 -10.83
C TYR A 64 -2.25 15.38 -11.64
N LEU A 65 -3.17 14.46 -11.88
CA LEU A 65 -3.09 13.45 -12.93
C LEU A 65 -3.94 13.93 -14.11
N ASP A 66 -3.28 14.31 -15.19
CA ASP A 66 -3.90 14.86 -16.40
C ASP A 66 -4.02 13.79 -17.49
N ILE A 67 -5.26 13.47 -17.85
CA ILE A 67 -5.64 12.60 -18.97
C ILE A 67 -6.42 13.34 -20.06
N THR A 68 -6.60 14.66 -19.93
CA THR A 68 -7.46 15.48 -20.82
C THR A 68 -6.99 15.51 -22.27
N HIS A 69 -5.72 15.17 -22.51
CA HIS A 69 -5.10 15.10 -23.82
C HIS A 69 -5.27 13.73 -24.51
N LEU A 70 -5.79 12.72 -23.81
CA LEU A 70 -6.04 11.40 -24.38
C LEU A 70 -7.37 11.41 -25.16
N GLU A 71 -7.42 10.63 -26.24
CA GLU A 71 -8.64 10.47 -27.03
C GLU A 71 -9.76 9.87 -26.17
N PRO A 72 -11.01 10.38 -26.24
CA PRO A 72 -12.09 9.89 -25.40
C PRO A 72 -12.33 8.38 -25.49
N ALA A 73 -12.19 7.82 -26.71
CA ALA A 73 -12.31 6.38 -26.92
C ALA A 73 -11.25 5.55 -26.16
N VAL A 74 -10.04 6.10 -25.95
CA VAL A 74 -8.99 5.45 -25.13
C VAL A 74 -9.37 5.51 -23.66
N ILE A 75 -9.84 6.67 -23.19
CA ILE A 75 -10.27 6.85 -21.80
C ILE A 75 -11.42 5.90 -21.45
N ASP A 76 -12.47 5.85 -22.28
CA ASP A 76 -13.63 4.96 -22.07
C ASP A 76 -13.23 3.47 -22.07
N ALA A 77 -12.33 3.08 -22.97
CA ALA A 77 -11.94 1.68 -23.13
C ALA A 77 -10.94 1.19 -22.07
N LYS A 78 -10.05 2.06 -21.60
CA LYS A 78 -8.89 1.68 -20.78
C LYS A 78 -8.94 2.20 -19.35
N LEU A 79 -9.60 3.33 -19.11
CA LEU A 79 -9.61 4.04 -17.83
C LEU A 79 -11.02 4.26 -17.26
N PRO A 80 -12.02 3.36 -17.46
CA PRO A 80 -13.41 3.62 -17.04
C PRO A 80 -13.52 3.86 -15.54
N ASP A 81 -12.87 3.02 -14.74
CA ASP A 81 -12.86 3.13 -13.27
C ASP A 81 -12.36 4.50 -12.79
N ILE A 82 -11.28 5.01 -13.40
CA ILE A 82 -10.71 6.31 -13.03
C ILE A 82 -11.72 7.43 -13.30
N THR A 83 -12.42 7.36 -14.44
CA THR A 83 -13.43 8.37 -14.77
C THR A 83 -14.64 8.32 -13.85
N GLU A 84 -15.10 7.12 -13.50
CA GLU A 84 -16.22 6.95 -12.58
C GLU A 84 -15.86 7.44 -11.17
N PHE A 85 -14.66 7.10 -10.69
CA PHE A 85 -14.20 7.53 -9.37
C PHE A 85 -14.05 9.06 -9.29
N ALA A 86 -13.44 9.68 -10.30
CA ALA A 86 -13.25 11.12 -10.33
C ALA A 86 -14.59 11.87 -10.31
N ARG A 87 -15.56 11.45 -11.13
CA ARG A 87 -16.91 12.05 -11.14
C ARG A 87 -17.64 11.84 -9.82
N THR A 88 -17.65 10.60 -9.32
CA THR A 88 -18.46 10.22 -8.16
C THR A 88 -17.94 10.82 -6.86
N TYR A 89 -16.63 10.82 -6.66
CA TYR A 89 -16.03 11.13 -5.36
C TYR A 89 -15.34 12.48 -5.30
N LEU A 90 -14.94 13.03 -6.46
CA LEU A 90 -14.22 14.31 -6.55
C LEU A 90 -15.04 15.38 -7.28
N GLY A 91 -16.11 15.02 -7.99
CA GLY A 91 -16.89 15.94 -8.81
C GLY A 91 -16.09 16.53 -9.98
N VAL A 92 -15.05 15.82 -10.43
CA VAL A 92 -14.15 16.24 -11.52
C VAL A 92 -14.56 15.54 -12.81
N GLU A 93 -14.60 16.25 -13.93
CA GLU A 93 -14.81 15.67 -15.26
C GLU A 93 -13.46 15.38 -15.95
N PRO A 94 -12.95 14.14 -15.97
CA PRO A 94 -11.58 13.87 -16.41
C PRO A 94 -11.32 14.08 -17.90
N TYR A 95 -12.38 14.20 -18.71
CA TYR A 95 -12.26 14.62 -20.10
C TYR A 95 -11.76 16.06 -20.25
N THR A 96 -12.05 16.92 -19.28
CA THR A 96 -11.79 18.35 -19.37
C THR A 96 -10.97 18.91 -18.22
N GLU A 97 -10.87 18.17 -17.12
CA GLU A 97 -10.27 18.61 -15.87
C GLU A 97 -9.27 17.57 -15.34
N PRO A 98 -8.09 17.99 -14.87
CA PRO A 98 -7.14 17.07 -14.27
C PRO A 98 -7.59 16.58 -12.89
N VAL A 99 -7.25 15.33 -12.56
CA VAL A 99 -7.69 14.67 -11.32
C VAL A 99 -6.70 14.91 -10.17
N PRO A 100 -7.14 15.40 -8.99
CA PRO A 100 -6.28 15.52 -7.81
C PRO A 100 -5.73 14.18 -7.33
N VAL A 101 -4.40 14.07 -7.15
CA VAL A 101 -3.73 12.86 -6.67
C VAL A 101 -2.59 13.18 -5.69
N LEU A 102 -2.36 12.28 -4.74
CA LEU A 102 -1.22 12.33 -3.83
C LEU A 102 -0.66 10.92 -3.56
N PRO A 103 0.64 10.78 -3.23
CA PRO A 103 1.18 9.50 -2.77
C PRO A 103 0.43 9.01 -1.52
N THR A 104 -0.06 7.77 -1.56
CA THR A 104 -0.84 7.15 -0.48
C THR A 104 -0.22 5.80 -0.13
N ALA A 105 -0.18 5.45 1.16
CA ALA A 105 0.23 4.12 1.59
C ALA A 105 -0.68 3.07 0.95
N HIS A 106 -0.09 2.06 0.31
CA HIS A 106 -0.84 1.18 -0.60
C HIS A 106 -0.58 -0.32 -0.42
N TYR A 107 0.66 -0.71 -0.10
CA TYR A 107 1.04 -2.12 -0.01
C TYR A 107 2.15 -2.31 1.02
N ALA A 108 2.04 -3.37 1.83
CA ALA A 108 3.09 -3.77 2.76
C ALA A 108 4.03 -4.79 2.09
N MET A 109 5.29 -4.39 1.84
CA MET A 109 6.29 -5.32 1.31
C MET A 109 6.81 -6.30 2.36
N GLY A 110 6.86 -5.87 3.62
CA GLY A 110 7.19 -6.74 4.75
C GLY A 110 6.01 -7.63 5.13
N GLY A 111 6.25 -8.58 6.04
CA GLY A 111 5.24 -9.54 6.46
C GLY A 111 5.86 -10.71 7.22
N ILE A 112 5.08 -11.77 7.37
CA ILE A 112 5.51 -13.04 7.98
C ILE A 112 6.60 -13.64 7.09
N PRO A 113 7.85 -13.83 7.58
CA PRO A 113 8.93 -14.34 6.77
C PRO A 113 8.66 -15.79 6.37
N THR A 114 8.85 -16.09 5.08
CA THR A 114 8.68 -17.44 4.55
C THR A 114 9.83 -17.82 3.62
N ASN A 115 10.03 -19.12 3.44
CA ASN A 115 10.88 -19.62 2.36
C ASN A 115 10.09 -19.73 1.04
N ILE A 116 10.75 -20.16 -0.04
CA ILE A 116 10.12 -20.28 -1.37
C ILE A 116 9.00 -21.34 -1.46
N LYS A 117 8.85 -22.19 -0.44
CA LYS A 117 7.76 -23.17 -0.29
C LYS A 117 6.56 -22.59 0.48
N ALA A 118 6.64 -21.32 0.89
CA ALA A 118 5.67 -20.61 1.73
C ALA A 118 5.61 -21.10 3.19
N GLU A 119 6.60 -21.86 3.66
CA GLU A 119 6.73 -22.26 5.07
C GLU A 119 7.22 -21.07 5.89
N VAL A 120 6.56 -20.79 7.02
CA VAL A 120 6.94 -19.70 7.93
C VAL A 120 8.27 -19.99 8.61
N LEU A 121 9.10 -18.96 8.74
CA LEU A 121 10.38 -19.03 9.42
C LEU A 121 10.33 -18.31 10.78
N SER A 122 10.85 -18.92 11.83
CA SER A 122 10.96 -18.27 13.16
C SER A 122 12.24 -17.43 13.30
N ASP A 123 13.23 -17.73 12.48
CA ASP A 123 14.50 -17.02 12.36
C ASP A 123 14.95 -17.07 10.88
N ASN A 124 16.24 -16.87 10.60
CA ASN A 124 16.75 -16.86 9.23
C ASN A 124 16.66 -18.22 8.50
N THR A 125 16.47 -19.33 9.22
CA THR A 125 16.62 -20.69 8.67
C THR A 125 15.62 -21.71 9.23
N THR A 126 15.10 -21.51 10.44
CA THR A 126 14.26 -22.49 11.12
C THR A 126 12.82 -22.38 10.67
N VAL A 127 12.31 -23.45 10.07
CA VAL A 127 10.90 -23.58 9.68
C VAL A 127 10.01 -23.82 10.89
N VAL A 128 8.91 -23.09 10.99
CA VAL A 128 7.80 -23.36 11.92
C VAL A 128 6.95 -24.50 11.36
N PRO A 129 6.95 -25.69 11.97
CA PRO A 129 6.28 -26.86 11.40
C PRO A 129 4.77 -26.64 11.26
N GLY A 130 4.23 -26.90 10.06
CA GLY A 130 2.80 -26.81 9.78
C GLY A 130 2.22 -25.40 9.65
N LEU A 131 3.05 -24.35 9.67
CA LEU A 131 2.61 -22.96 9.50
C LEU A 131 3.07 -22.41 8.15
N TYR A 132 2.12 -21.88 7.38
CA TYR A 132 2.35 -21.33 6.05
C TYR A 132 1.77 -19.91 5.94
N ALA A 133 2.38 -19.06 5.11
CA ALA A 133 1.87 -17.74 4.79
C ALA A 133 2.08 -17.42 3.30
N ALA A 134 1.09 -16.78 2.67
CA ALA A 134 1.14 -16.41 1.26
C ALA A 134 0.36 -15.11 1.01
N GLY A 135 0.74 -14.38 -0.05
CA GLY A 135 0.17 -13.08 -0.39
C GLY A 135 0.74 -11.95 0.45
N GLU A 136 0.01 -10.83 0.54
CA GLU A 136 0.52 -9.59 1.15
C GLU A 136 0.87 -9.72 2.64
N CYS A 137 0.32 -10.70 3.37
CA CYS A 137 0.74 -10.96 4.75
C CYS A 137 2.12 -11.63 4.85
N ALA A 138 2.66 -12.16 3.76
CA ALA A 138 3.89 -12.93 3.73
C ALA A 138 5.07 -12.14 3.13
N CYS A 139 6.28 -12.49 3.56
CA CYS A 139 7.52 -11.92 3.09
C CYS A 139 8.45 -13.05 2.62
N VAL A 140 8.33 -13.41 1.34
CA VAL A 140 9.09 -14.54 0.76
C VAL A 140 10.57 -14.23 0.46
N SER A 141 11.07 -13.10 -0.04
CA SER A 141 10.63 -11.71 -0.22
C SER A 141 10.79 -11.32 -1.70
N VAL A 142 9.84 -11.70 -2.56
CA VAL A 142 9.94 -11.44 -4.02
C VAL A 142 9.80 -9.97 -4.41
N HIS A 143 9.33 -9.13 -3.48
CA HIS A 143 9.14 -7.69 -3.70
C HIS A 143 10.28 -6.83 -3.12
N GLY A 144 11.15 -7.40 -2.28
CA GLY A 144 12.24 -6.66 -1.63
C GLY A 144 11.79 -5.35 -0.98
N SER A 145 12.52 -4.26 -1.26
CA SER A 145 12.17 -2.92 -0.77
C SER A 145 11.20 -2.15 -1.67
N ASN A 146 10.89 -2.65 -2.87
CA ASN A 146 10.00 -1.97 -3.81
C ASN A 146 9.30 -2.97 -4.74
N ARG A 147 7.98 -3.05 -4.62
CA ARG A 147 7.16 -3.92 -5.47
C ARG A 147 6.89 -3.29 -6.84
N LEU A 148 7.15 -4.04 -7.90
CA LEU A 148 6.69 -3.71 -9.25
C LEU A 148 5.16 -3.82 -9.37
N GLY A 149 4.55 -2.94 -10.18
CA GLY A 149 3.14 -3.01 -10.53
C GLY A 149 2.73 -4.41 -11.00
N THR A 150 1.45 -4.77 -10.80
CA THR A 150 0.82 -6.07 -11.18
C THR A 150 1.38 -7.35 -10.50
N ASN A 151 2.56 -7.32 -9.88
CA ASN A 151 3.16 -8.51 -9.27
C ASN A 151 2.46 -9.05 -8.00
N SER A 152 1.64 -8.25 -7.30
CA SER A 152 0.91 -8.75 -6.11
C SER A 152 -0.12 -9.82 -6.48
N LEU A 153 -0.83 -9.66 -7.60
CA LEU A 153 -1.79 -10.67 -8.07
C LEU A 153 -1.09 -11.95 -8.55
N LEU A 154 0.11 -11.82 -9.10
CA LEU A 154 0.95 -12.97 -9.43
C LEU A 154 1.40 -13.71 -8.16
N ASP A 155 1.87 -12.97 -7.16
CA ASP A 155 2.31 -13.48 -5.86
C ASP A 155 1.20 -14.30 -5.18
N ILE A 156 0.00 -13.74 -4.98
CA ILE A 156 -1.09 -14.47 -4.30
C ILE A 156 -1.45 -15.77 -5.01
N ASN A 157 -1.43 -15.80 -6.36
CA ASN A 157 -1.75 -17.01 -7.12
C ASN A 157 -0.63 -18.05 -7.01
N VAL A 158 0.63 -17.63 -7.15
CA VAL A 158 1.79 -18.52 -7.13
C VAL A 158 2.03 -19.07 -5.73
N PHE A 159 2.15 -18.19 -4.72
CA PHE A 159 2.48 -18.60 -3.37
C PHE A 159 1.28 -19.17 -2.62
N GLY A 160 0.05 -18.75 -2.94
CA GLY A 160 -1.16 -19.42 -2.44
C GLY A 160 -1.23 -20.87 -2.90
N LYS A 161 -0.97 -21.12 -4.20
CA LYS A 161 -0.89 -22.49 -4.74
C LYS A 161 0.27 -23.29 -4.13
N ARG A 162 1.45 -22.69 -3.96
CA ARG A 162 2.60 -23.36 -3.32
C ARG A 162 2.30 -23.73 -1.88
N ALA A 163 1.79 -22.80 -1.08
CA ALA A 163 1.40 -23.05 0.30
C ALA A 163 0.41 -24.23 0.39
N GLY A 164 -0.63 -24.23 -0.45
CA GLY A 164 -1.60 -25.32 -0.50
C GLY A 164 -0.97 -26.67 -0.84
N ASN A 165 -0.12 -26.72 -1.87
CA ASN A 165 0.56 -27.97 -2.26
C ASN A 165 1.50 -28.49 -1.17
N TYR A 166 2.32 -27.63 -0.57
CA TYR A 166 3.28 -28.06 0.45
C TYR A 166 2.59 -28.43 1.77
N ALA A 167 1.53 -27.71 2.18
CA ALA A 167 0.73 -28.09 3.32
C ALA A 167 0.04 -29.45 3.12
N ALA A 168 -0.47 -29.73 1.91
CA ALA A 168 -1.09 -31.00 1.57
C ALA A 168 -0.11 -32.19 1.56
N GLU A 169 1.16 -31.97 1.23
CA GLU A 169 2.19 -32.99 1.39
C GLU A 169 2.62 -33.14 2.85
N TYR A 170 2.79 -32.04 3.58
CA TYR A 170 3.18 -32.06 4.99
C TYR A 170 2.19 -32.85 5.85
N VAL A 171 0.88 -32.64 5.68
CA VAL A 171 -0.15 -33.31 6.48
C VAL A 171 -0.17 -34.83 6.31
N LYS A 172 0.38 -35.38 5.21
CA LYS A 172 0.51 -36.84 5.01
C LYS A 172 1.65 -37.45 5.82
N THR A 173 2.56 -36.62 6.33
CA THR A 173 3.80 -37.03 7.01
C THR A 173 3.73 -36.86 8.52
N VAL A 174 2.67 -36.24 9.04
CA VAL A 174 2.52 -35.91 10.46
C VAL A 174 1.19 -36.38 11.00
N ASP A 175 1.17 -36.71 12.29
CA ASP A 175 -0.05 -36.97 13.03
C ASP A 175 -0.61 -35.69 13.67
N PHE A 176 -1.86 -35.75 14.10
CA PHE A 176 -2.47 -34.68 14.89
C PHE A 176 -1.69 -34.46 16.19
N THR A 177 -1.26 -33.22 16.41
CA THR A 177 -0.66 -32.80 17.68
C THR A 177 -1.77 -32.52 18.70
N PRO A 178 -1.67 -33.05 19.94
CA PRO A 178 -2.62 -32.73 20.99
C PRO A 178 -2.67 -31.23 21.28
N LEU A 179 -3.87 -30.67 21.40
CA LEU A 179 -4.05 -29.28 21.80
C LEU A 179 -3.91 -29.15 23.33
N PRO A 180 -3.25 -28.09 23.83
CA PRO A 180 -3.32 -27.73 25.24
C PRO A 180 -4.77 -27.52 25.70
N ALA A 181 -5.10 -27.91 26.94
CA ALA A 181 -6.46 -27.80 27.47
C ALA A 181 -6.96 -26.35 27.55
N ASP A 182 -6.02 -25.41 27.68
CA ASP A 182 -6.21 -23.97 27.86
C ASP A 182 -5.90 -23.15 26.60
N ALA A 183 -5.79 -23.79 25.43
CA ALA A 183 -5.34 -23.16 24.18
C ALA A 183 -6.10 -21.87 23.79
N ALA A 184 -7.34 -21.70 24.26
CA ALA A 184 -8.17 -20.53 23.97
C ALA A 184 -8.23 -19.49 25.11
N ASP A 185 -7.70 -19.80 26.30
CA ASP A 185 -8.02 -19.03 27.51
C ASP A 185 -7.40 -17.63 27.49
N PHE A 186 -6.18 -17.50 26.96
CA PHE A 186 -5.56 -16.19 26.72
C PHE A 186 -6.42 -15.30 25.82
N VAL A 187 -6.90 -15.83 24.69
CA VAL A 187 -7.70 -15.08 23.71
C VAL A 187 -9.06 -14.69 24.30
N LYS A 188 -9.72 -15.60 25.04
CA LYS A 188 -10.96 -15.30 25.77
C LYS A 188 -10.74 -14.17 26.77
N GLY A 189 -9.63 -14.20 27.51
CA GLY A 189 -9.24 -13.15 28.45
C GLY A 189 -9.08 -11.78 27.78
N LEU A 190 -8.42 -11.72 26.62
CA LEU A 190 -8.29 -10.47 25.84
C LEU A 190 -9.64 -9.91 25.41
N VAL A 191 -10.53 -10.76 24.88
CA VAL A 191 -11.86 -10.34 24.41
C VAL A 191 -12.72 -9.86 25.57
N GLU A 192 -12.77 -10.59 26.68
CA GLU A 192 -13.54 -10.18 27.86
C GLU A 192 -12.95 -8.92 28.51
N GLY A 193 -11.62 -8.78 28.53
CA GLY A 193 -10.96 -7.57 29.00
C GLY A 193 -11.35 -6.34 28.16
N ALA A 194 -11.34 -6.46 26.83
CA ALA A 194 -11.76 -5.39 25.94
C ALA A 194 -13.25 -5.05 26.09
N ARG A 195 -14.12 -6.07 26.23
CA ARG A 195 -15.57 -5.91 26.37
C ARG A 195 -15.98 -5.25 27.68
N ASN A 196 -15.32 -5.60 28.77
CA ASN A 196 -15.64 -5.11 30.12
C ASN A 196 -14.82 -3.87 30.51
N SER A 197 -13.98 -3.35 29.61
CA SER A 197 -13.16 -2.17 29.85
C SER A 197 -14.02 -0.93 30.11
N ASN A 198 -13.69 -0.22 31.17
CA ASN A 198 -14.32 1.04 31.59
C ASN A 198 -13.31 2.21 31.59
N GLY A 199 -12.26 2.11 30.78
CA GLY A 199 -11.27 3.16 30.61
C GLY A 199 -11.86 4.45 30.03
N THR A 200 -11.09 5.54 30.09
CA THR A 200 -11.48 6.86 29.59
C THR A 200 -11.17 7.07 28.11
N GLU A 201 -10.28 6.25 27.56
CA GLU A 201 -9.83 6.37 26.17
C GLU A 201 -10.80 5.75 25.17
N ARG A 202 -10.92 6.38 24.00
CA ARG A 202 -11.71 5.87 22.88
C ARG A 202 -10.82 5.31 21.80
N VAL A 203 -11.10 4.07 21.37
CA VAL A 203 -10.37 3.39 20.28
C VAL A 203 -10.33 4.24 19.01
N SER A 204 -11.41 4.95 18.68
CA SER A 204 -11.44 5.83 17.50
C SER A 204 -10.48 7.01 17.61
N THR A 205 -10.30 7.56 18.81
CA THR A 205 -9.34 8.63 19.09
C THR A 205 -7.92 8.12 18.93
N LEU A 206 -7.58 7.03 19.63
CA LEU A 206 -6.25 6.41 19.57
C LEU A 206 -5.88 5.97 18.15
N ARG A 207 -6.83 5.39 17.40
CA ARG A 207 -6.61 5.01 16.00
C ARG A 207 -6.29 6.22 15.13
N ARG A 208 -7.01 7.34 15.30
CA ARG A 208 -6.76 8.56 14.54
C ARG A 208 -5.40 9.15 14.88
N GLU A 209 -5.05 9.22 16.16
CA GLU A 209 -3.75 9.72 16.61
C GLU A 209 -2.59 8.88 16.05
N LEU A 210 -2.74 7.54 16.06
CA LEU A 210 -1.77 6.64 15.43
C LEU A 210 -1.64 6.90 13.92
N GLN A 211 -2.77 7.02 13.20
CA GLN A 211 -2.77 7.29 11.76
C GLN A 211 -2.10 8.62 11.43
N GLU A 212 -2.46 9.68 12.14
CA GLU A 212 -1.88 11.02 11.96
C GLU A 212 -0.39 11.06 12.29
N SER A 213 0.03 10.36 13.35
CA SER A 213 1.45 10.27 13.72
C SER A 213 2.26 9.51 12.66
N MET A 214 1.76 8.38 12.17
CA MET A 214 2.41 7.60 11.11
C MET A 214 2.50 8.38 9.79
N ASP A 215 1.41 9.03 9.37
CA ASP A 215 1.38 9.83 8.14
C ASP A 215 2.30 11.05 8.22
N ARG A 216 2.44 11.68 9.39
CA ARG A 216 3.31 12.84 9.56
C ARG A 216 4.79 12.45 9.60
N ASN A 217 5.10 11.36 10.30
CA ASN A 217 6.47 11.08 10.74
C ASN A 217 7.15 9.93 9.98
N ALA A 218 6.38 9.04 9.34
CA ALA A 218 6.87 7.83 8.66
C ALA A 218 6.44 7.73 7.19
N GLN A 219 6.16 8.88 6.54
CA GLN A 219 5.72 8.98 5.15
C GLN A 219 6.84 8.69 4.13
N VAL A 220 6.72 9.27 2.92
CA VAL A 220 7.65 9.12 1.79
C VAL A 220 9.07 9.55 2.14
N PHE A 221 9.22 10.67 2.87
CA PHE A 221 10.51 11.14 3.38
C PHE A 221 10.55 10.95 4.89
N ARG A 222 11.71 10.53 5.39
CA ARG A 222 11.94 10.20 6.80
C ARG A 222 13.28 10.77 7.23
N THR A 223 13.35 11.27 8.45
CA THR A 223 14.60 11.63 9.11
C THR A 223 14.71 10.86 10.41
N GLU A 224 15.90 10.87 11.01
CA GLU A 224 16.09 10.31 12.35
C GLU A 224 15.11 10.93 13.35
N ASP A 225 15.00 12.26 13.38
CA ASP A 225 14.09 12.98 14.27
C ASP A 225 12.62 12.57 14.09
N THR A 226 12.13 12.46 12.85
CA THR A 226 10.73 12.08 12.61
C THR A 226 10.49 10.64 13.04
N LEU A 227 11.44 9.73 12.80
CA LEU A 227 11.32 8.33 13.20
C LEU A 227 11.46 8.14 14.72
N ILE A 228 12.29 8.95 15.40
CA ILE A 228 12.33 8.96 16.85
C ILE A 228 10.97 9.42 17.38
N GLU A 229 10.40 10.49 16.83
CA GLU A 229 9.11 11.03 17.26
C GLU A 229 7.97 10.01 17.14
N VAL A 230 7.89 9.26 16.02
CA VAL A 230 6.82 8.25 15.84
C VAL A 230 6.94 7.07 16.82
N THR A 231 8.12 6.84 17.40
CA THR A 231 8.36 5.76 18.38
C THR A 231 8.18 6.18 19.83
N LYS A 232 7.96 7.48 20.10
CA LYS A 232 7.66 7.94 21.46
C LYS A 232 6.26 7.47 21.84
N VAL A 233 6.20 6.67 22.90
CA VAL A 233 4.99 6.19 23.56
C VAL A 233 4.71 7.05 24.78
#